data_AF-A0A6I3E9W4-F1
#
_entry.id   AF-A0A6I3E9W4-F1
#
_cell.length_a   1.000
_cell.length_b   1.000
_cell.length_c   1.000
_cell.angle_alpha   90.00
_cell.angle_beta   90.00
_cell.angle_gamma   90.00
#
_symmetry.space_group_name_H-M   'P 1'
#
loop_
_entity.id
_entity.type
_entity.pdbx_description
1 polymer ?
#
loop_
_entity_poly.entity_id
_entity_poly.type
_entity_poly.pdbx_seq_one_letter_code
_entity_poly.pdbx_strand_id
1 'polypeptide(L)'
;MSELSAQVRKALDAAVTAIGGSPRDGQIEMAEAVANALTDRHHLMVQAGTGTGKSLAYIVPALVHGRKVLVATATLALQRQLVERDLPAVVPALEKVLGRDITYAIYKGVGNYICLQKMNSTEDDPDGEVLLEVSSLGKDAQRLHAWAKTPGITGDRDDAPEVDRRVWLANSTSGRECVGADNCNYGSQCFAANAKAKAQSADVVVTNHTLLAIEIVDSHPILPERDAVILDEAHEFMDRTTQAVTEELTSARV
;
A
#
# COMPACT_ATOMS: atom_id res chain seq x y z
N MET A 1 -29.37 11.22 11.64
CA MET A 1 -28.36 11.13 10.57
C MET A 1 -27.40 12.29 10.78
N SER A 2 -26.10 12.03 10.96
CA SER A 2 -25.12 13.09 11.17
C SER A 2 -24.90 13.89 9.87
N GLU A 3 -24.36 15.11 9.98
CA GLU A 3 -23.98 15.91 8.80
C GLU A 3 -22.98 15.15 7.92
N LEU A 4 -22.05 14.40 8.54
CA LEU A 4 -21.10 13.56 7.82
C LEU A 4 -21.80 12.41 7.08
N SER A 5 -22.78 11.73 7.68
CA SER A 5 -23.53 10.66 6.99
C SER A 5 -24.25 11.19 5.74
N ALA A 6 -24.83 12.39 5.81
CA ALA A 6 -25.48 13.01 4.65
C ALA A 6 -24.46 13.35 3.54
N GLN A 7 -23.30 13.88 3.91
CA GLN A 7 -22.21 14.15 2.97
C GLN A 7 -21.66 12.86 2.34
N VAL A 8 -21.50 11.80 3.15
CA VAL A 8 -21.08 10.47 2.70
C VAL A 8 -22.07 9.89 1.71
N ARG A 9 -23.37 10.03 1.95
CA ARG A 9 -24.40 9.54 1.01
C ARG A 9 -24.30 10.22 -0.36
N LYS A 10 -24.20 11.56 -0.37
CA LYS A 10 -24.00 12.34 -1.61
C LYS A 10 -22.70 11.96 -2.34
N ALA A 11 -21.62 11.77 -1.59
CA ALA A 11 -20.32 11.37 -2.11
C ALA A 11 -20.36 9.93 -2.67
N LEU A 12 -21.05 9.02 -1.99
CA LEU A 12 -21.20 7.63 -2.41
C LEU A 12 -21.99 7.53 -3.71
N ASP A 13 -23.09 8.28 -3.83
CA ASP A 13 -23.88 8.35 -5.06
C ASP A 13 -23.04 8.85 -6.24
N ALA A 14 -22.21 9.88 -6.03
CA ALA A 14 -21.30 10.39 -7.04
C ALA A 14 -20.23 9.36 -7.43
N ALA A 15 -19.63 8.66 -6.45
CA ALA A 15 -18.64 7.61 -6.70
C ALA A 15 -19.23 6.43 -7.48
N VAL A 16 -20.42 5.96 -7.08
CA VAL A 16 -21.15 4.87 -7.76
C VAL A 16 -21.51 5.26 -9.20
N THR A 17 -21.96 6.50 -9.41
CA THR A 17 -22.28 7.02 -10.75
C THR A 17 -21.02 7.10 -11.63
N ALA A 18 -19.89 7.54 -11.07
CA ALA A 18 -18.64 7.69 -11.81
C ALA A 18 -18.11 6.36 -12.38
N ILE A 19 -18.38 5.24 -11.70
CA ILE A 19 -17.99 3.90 -12.16
C ILE A 19 -19.09 3.19 -12.95
N GLY A 20 -20.20 3.86 -13.28
CA GLY A 20 -21.35 3.26 -13.99
C GLY A 20 -22.10 2.20 -13.16
N GLY A 21 -21.99 2.25 -11.83
CA GLY A 21 -22.67 1.33 -10.93
C GLY A 21 -24.09 1.77 -10.57
N SER A 22 -24.74 0.98 -9.72
CA SER A 22 -26.02 1.31 -9.11
C SER A 22 -25.93 1.25 -7.58
N PRO A 23 -26.67 2.12 -6.86
CA PRO A 23 -26.71 2.09 -5.40
C PRO A 23 -27.22 0.74 -4.88
N ARG A 24 -26.70 0.33 -3.72
CA ARG A 24 -27.09 -0.91 -3.03
C ARG A 24 -27.32 -0.60 -1.56
N ASP A 25 -28.44 -1.07 -0.99
CA ASP A 25 -28.81 -0.73 0.39
C ASP A 25 -27.72 -1.12 1.41
N GLY A 26 -27.16 -2.33 1.31
CA GLY A 26 -26.06 -2.75 2.19
C GLY A 26 -24.76 -1.95 2.01
N GLN A 27 -24.54 -1.33 0.84
CA GLN A 27 -23.40 -0.43 0.62
C GLN A 27 -23.61 0.89 1.35
N ILE A 28 -24.82 1.44 1.27
CA ILE A 28 -25.22 2.69 1.92
C ILE A 28 -25.18 2.51 3.44
N GLU A 29 -25.78 1.44 3.95
CA GLU A 29 -25.78 1.10 5.37
C GLU A 29 -24.35 0.98 5.91
N MET A 30 -23.48 0.25 5.21
CA MET A 30 -22.06 0.14 5.59
C MET A 30 -21.36 1.49 5.56
N ALA A 31 -21.57 2.32 4.53
CA ALA A 31 -20.92 3.61 4.42
C ALA A 31 -21.34 4.59 5.53
N GLU A 32 -22.63 4.62 5.88
CA GLU A 32 -23.14 5.42 6.98
C GLU A 32 -22.61 4.93 8.34
N ALA A 33 -22.54 3.61 8.54
CA ALA A 33 -21.96 3.02 9.74
C ALA A 33 -20.47 3.39 9.89
N VAL A 34 -19.68 3.28 8.81
CA VAL A 34 -18.26 3.67 8.81
C VAL A 34 -18.12 5.17 9.08
N ALA A 35 -18.96 6.03 8.48
CA ALA A 35 -18.93 7.47 8.73
C ALA A 35 -19.18 7.82 10.21
N ASN A 36 -20.15 7.15 10.84
CA ASN A 36 -20.43 7.33 12.27
C ASN A 36 -19.28 6.83 13.13
N ALA A 37 -18.68 5.67 12.81
CA ALA A 37 -17.52 5.13 13.51
C ALA A 37 -16.31 6.08 13.49
N LEU A 38 -16.03 6.67 12.32
CA LEU A 38 -14.96 7.66 12.16
C LEU A 38 -15.24 8.96 12.94
N THR A 39 -16.50 9.41 12.98
CA THR A 39 -16.91 10.64 13.69
C THR A 39 -16.87 10.45 15.21
N ASP A 40 -17.52 9.40 15.68
CA ASP A 40 -17.76 9.13 17.11
C ASP A 40 -16.57 8.41 17.76
N ARG A 41 -15.55 8.02 16.96
CA ARG A 41 -14.32 7.36 17.39
C ARG A 41 -14.57 6.06 18.17
N HIS A 42 -15.41 5.18 17.61
CA HIS A 42 -15.63 3.83 18.14
C HIS A 42 -15.23 2.75 17.13
N HIS A 43 -15.02 1.53 17.62
CA HIS A 43 -14.75 0.38 16.75
C HIS A 43 -16.03 -0.12 16.10
N LEU A 44 -15.94 -0.41 14.81
CA LEU A 44 -17.03 -0.98 14.01
C LEU A 44 -16.54 -2.26 13.35
N MET A 45 -17.33 -3.32 13.47
CA MET A 45 -17.11 -4.58 12.77
C MET A 45 -18.28 -4.81 11.80
N VAL A 46 -17.96 -4.94 10.51
CA VAL A 46 -18.96 -5.14 9.45
C VAL A 46 -18.71 -6.47 8.78
N GLN A 47 -19.75 -7.29 8.70
CA GLN A 47 -19.79 -8.45 7.81
C GLN A 47 -20.62 -8.08 6.58
N ALA A 48 -19.96 -7.96 5.42
CA ALA A 48 -20.63 -7.68 4.16
C ALA A 48 -20.31 -8.76 3.13
N GLY A 49 -21.34 -9.19 2.40
CA GLY A 49 -21.23 -10.21 1.36
C GLY A 49 -20.31 -9.80 0.21
N THR A 50 -19.96 -10.76 -0.65
CA THR A 50 -19.33 -10.47 -1.93
C THR A 50 -20.29 -9.66 -2.79
N GLY A 51 -19.78 -8.66 -3.52
CA GLY A 51 -20.64 -7.82 -4.36
C GLY A 51 -21.46 -6.76 -3.62
N THR A 52 -21.32 -6.59 -2.30
CA THR A 52 -21.95 -5.46 -1.57
C THR A 52 -21.34 -4.10 -1.96
N GLY A 53 -20.19 -4.08 -2.65
CA GLY A 53 -19.48 -2.82 -2.94
C GLY A 53 -18.68 -2.30 -1.74
N LYS A 54 -18.16 -3.23 -0.91
CA LYS A 54 -17.43 -2.99 0.34
C LYS A 54 -16.35 -1.93 0.20
N SER A 55 -15.54 -2.02 -0.86
CA SER A 55 -14.42 -1.10 -1.09
C SER A 55 -14.85 0.36 -1.14
N LEU A 56 -15.89 0.69 -1.91
CA LEU A 56 -16.44 2.05 -1.91
C LEU A 56 -17.13 2.40 -0.59
N ALA A 57 -17.78 1.44 0.05
CA ALA A 57 -18.47 1.67 1.31
C ALA A 57 -17.53 2.05 2.46
N TYR A 58 -16.26 1.63 2.44
CA TYR A 58 -15.27 2.11 3.42
C TYR A 58 -14.38 3.25 2.90
N ILE A 59 -14.09 3.31 1.60
CA ILE A 59 -13.24 4.37 1.03
C ILE A 59 -13.94 5.71 0.98
N VAL A 60 -15.19 5.76 0.52
CA VAL A 60 -15.91 7.04 0.42
C VAL A 60 -15.98 7.73 1.78
N PRO A 61 -16.45 7.10 2.87
CA PRO A 61 -16.43 7.76 4.16
C PRO A 61 -15.02 8.10 4.67
N ALA A 62 -14.00 7.30 4.36
CA ALA A 62 -12.60 7.65 4.69
C ALA A 62 -12.15 8.95 4.01
N LEU A 63 -12.47 9.14 2.73
CA LEU A 63 -12.15 10.35 1.99
C LEU A 63 -13.02 11.54 2.43
N VAL A 64 -14.29 11.31 2.76
CA VAL A 64 -15.19 12.37 3.25
C VAL A 64 -14.82 12.84 4.65
N HIS A 65 -14.27 11.96 5.49
CA HIS A 65 -13.88 12.26 6.88
C HIS A 65 -12.91 13.45 7.01
N GLY A 66 -12.08 13.71 5.99
CA GLY A 66 -11.19 14.88 5.94
C GLY A 66 -10.03 14.83 6.94
N ARG A 67 -9.80 13.67 7.57
CA ARG A 67 -8.60 13.37 8.38
C ARG A 67 -7.87 12.17 7.82
N LYS A 68 -6.66 11.89 8.32
CA LYS A 68 -5.82 10.82 7.80
C LYS A 68 -6.39 9.45 8.16
N VAL A 69 -6.65 8.62 7.16
CA VAL A 69 -7.12 7.25 7.34
C VAL A 69 -6.13 6.28 6.72
N LEU A 70 -5.75 5.26 7.49
CA LEU A 70 -4.96 4.13 7.00
C LEU A 70 -5.91 3.00 6.59
N VAL A 71 -5.77 2.48 5.38
CA VAL A 71 -6.49 1.29 4.91
C VAL A 71 -5.48 0.16 4.77
N ALA A 72 -5.60 -0.87 5.60
CA ALA A 72 -4.76 -2.06 5.51
C ALA A 72 -5.55 -3.18 4.84
N THR A 73 -5.01 -3.76 3.77
CA THR A 73 -5.63 -4.87 3.03
C THR A 73 -4.92 -6.19 3.29
N ALA A 74 -5.63 -7.30 3.11
CA ALA A 74 -5.06 -8.65 3.28
C ALA A 74 -4.04 -9.04 2.20
N THR A 75 -4.19 -8.53 0.97
CA THR A 75 -3.32 -8.91 -0.16
C THR A 75 -2.88 -7.71 -0.98
N LEU A 76 -1.72 -7.83 -1.63
CA LEU A 76 -1.20 -6.85 -2.58
C LEU A 76 -2.14 -6.68 -3.79
N ALA A 77 -2.82 -7.73 -4.24
CA ALA A 77 -3.78 -7.65 -5.35
C ALA A 77 -4.97 -6.74 -5.03
N LEU A 78 -5.56 -6.87 -3.83
CA LEU A 78 -6.63 -5.98 -3.36
C LEU A 78 -6.13 -4.54 -3.21
N GLN A 79 -4.91 -4.37 -2.69
CA GLN A 79 -4.27 -3.07 -2.54
C GLN A 79 -4.11 -2.36 -3.91
N ARG A 80 -3.62 -3.08 -4.93
CA ARG A 80 -3.47 -2.57 -6.29
C ARG A 80 -4.81 -2.21 -6.91
N GLN A 81 -5.80 -3.09 -6.78
CA GLN A 81 -7.15 -2.83 -7.27
C GLN A 81 -7.69 -1.49 -6.73
N LEU A 82 -7.47 -1.25 -5.44
CA LEU A 82 -7.91 -0.03 -4.78
C LEU A 82 -7.19 1.21 -5.32
N VAL A 83 -5.87 1.17 -5.47
CA VAL A 83 -5.02 2.33 -5.79
C VAL A 83 -4.93 2.61 -7.30
N GLU A 84 -4.92 1.58 -8.14
CA GLU A 84 -4.72 1.72 -9.59
C GLU A 84 -6.03 1.83 -10.37
N ARG A 85 -7.15 1.41 -9.76
CA ARG A 85 -8.45 1.38 -10.45
C ARG A 85 -9.55 2.09 -9.67
N ASP A 86 -9.83 1.64 -8.46
CA ASP A 86 -11.04 2.07 -7.75
C ASP A 86 -10.93 3.55 -7.30
N LEU A 87 -9.82 3.94 -6.65
CA LEU A 87 -9.55 5.33 -6.22
C LEU A 87 -9.44 6.32 -7.41
N PRO A 88 -8.64 6.06 -8.47
CA PRO A 88 -8.58 6.93 -9.64
C PRO A 88 -9.94 7.17 -10.31
N ALA A 89 -10.82 6.17 -10.30
CA ALA A 89 -12.13 6.28 -10.93
C ALA A 89 -13.12 7.16 -10.14
N VAL A 90 -12.98 7.23 -8.80
CA VAL A 90 -13.95 7.95 -7.95
C VAL A 90 -13.45 9.30 -7.45
N VAL A 91 -12.15 9.48 -7.25
CA VAL A 91 -11.57 10.71 -6.69
C VAL A 91 -12.01 11.97 -7.47
N PRO A 92 -11.96 12.03 -8.81
CA PRO A 92 -12.40 13.23 -9.54
C PRO A 92 -13.87 13.59 -9.32
N ALA A 93 -14.73 12.60 -9.08
CA ALA A 93 -16.14 12.85 -8.76
C ALA A 93 -16.30 13.33 -7.31
N LEU A 94 -15.54 12.74 -6.39
CA LEU A 94 -15.54 13.11 -4.98
C LEU A 94 -15.00 14.53 -4.76
N GLU A 95 -13.92 14.93 -5.41
CA GLU A 95 -13.36 16.29 -5.32
C GLU A 95 -14.39 17.35 -5.74
N LYS A 96 -15.17 17.09 -6.80
CA LYS A 96 -16.26 17.97 -7.23
C LYS A 96 -17.37 18.08 -6.18
N VAL A 97 -17.71 16.97 -5.52
CA VAL A 97 -18.76 16.94 -4.49
C VAL A 97 -18.31 17.60 -3.19
N LEU A 98 -17.04 17.42 -2.83
CA LEU A 98 -16.45 17.89 -1.56
C LEU A 98 -15.84 19.28 -1.65
N GLY A 99 -15.52 19.77 -2.85
CA GLY A 99 -14.92 21.09 -3.06
C GLY A 99 -13.49 21.21 -2.51
N ARG A 100 -12.74 20.10 -2.46
CA ARG A 100 -11.34 20.06 -2.01
C ARG A 100 -10.58 18.99 -2.78
N ASP A 101 -9.27 19.16 -2.88
CA ASP A 101 -8.38 18.13 -3.42
C ASP A 101 -8.31 16.94 -2.47
N ILE A 102 -8.17 15.74 -3.04
CA ILE A 102 -8.11 14.48 -2.29
C ILE A 102 -6.82 13.76 -2.66
N THR A 103 -6.01 13.46 -1.65
CA THR A 103 -4.74 12.77 -1.86
C THR A 103 -4.76 11.36 -1.30
N TYR A 104 -4.20 10.41 -2.04
CA TYR A 104 -3.99 9.05 -1.57
C TYR A 104 -2.61 8.54 -1.97
N ALA A 105 -2.09 7.61 -1.18
CA ALA A 105 -0.78 7.01 -1.40
C ALA A 105 -0.79 5.54 -1.03
N ILE A 106 0.09 4.80 -1.68
CA ILE A 106 0.39 3.41 -1.37
C ILE A 106 1.71 3.35 -0.61
N TYR A 107 1.75 2.61 0.50
CA TYR A 107 3.00 2.41 1.25
C TYR A 107 3.18 0.96 1.70
N LYS A 108 4.34 0.41 1.39
CA LYS A 108 4.72 -0.99 1.63
C LYS A 108 6.06 -1.04 2.38
N GLY A 109 6.40 -2.21 2.91
CA GLY A 109 7.72 -2.43 3.51
C GLY A 109 8.84 -2.33 2.46
N VAL A 110 10.04 -1.95 2.88
CA VAL A 110 11.20 -1.67 2.00
C VAL A 110 11.54 -2.79 1.01
N GLY A 111 11.26 -4.06 1.36
CA GLY A 111 11.46 -5.21 0.48
C GLY A 111 10.53 -5.29 -0.73
N ASN A 112 9.56 -4.38 -0.83
CA ASN A 112 8.70 -4.20 -2.00
C ASN A 112 9.23 -3.13 -2.97
N TYR A 113 10.39 -2.54 -2.67
CA TYR A 113 11.03 -1.56 -3.55
C TYR A 113 12.44 -1.99 -3.94
N ILE A 114 12.91 -1.53 -5.10
CA ILE A 114 14.32 -1.65 -5.48
C ILE A 114 15.19 -0.84 -4.51
N CYS A 115 16.27 -1.45 -4.04
CA CYS A 115 17.30 -0.79 -3.26
C CYS A 115 18.43 -0.38 -4.20
N LEU A 116 18.51 0.93 -4.52
CA LEU A 116 19.54 1.45 -5.42
C LEU A 116 20.97 1.19 -4.90
N GLN A 117 21.16 1.15 -3.58
CA GLN A 117 22.47 0.80 -3.01
C GLN A 117 22.87 -0.65 -3.33
N LYS A 118 21.94 -1.58 -3.20
CA LYS A 118 22.18 -3.01 -3.46
C LYS A 118 22.26 -3.32 -4.96
N MET A 119 21.45 -2.63 -5.76
CA MET A 119 21.48 -2.73 -7.21
C MET A 119 22.81 -2.24 -7.80
N ASN A 120 23.41 -1.20 -7.20
CA ASN A 120 24.67 -0.61 -7.67
C ASN A 120 25.90 -1.08 -6.88
N SER A 121 25.76 -1.99 -5.91
CA SER A 121 26.92 -2.58 -5.25
C SER A 121 27.57 -3.56 -6.21
N THR A 122 28.78 -3.23 -6.67
CA THR A 122 29.59 -4.09 -7.53
C THR A 122 30.15 -5.24 -6.70
N GLU A 123 29.57 -6.44 -6.85
CA GLU A 123 30.37 -7.65 -6.75
C GLU A 123 30.92 -7.89 -8.16
N ASP A 124 32.04 -7.22 -8.47
CA ASP A 124 32.76 -7.36 -9.75
C ASP A 124 33.31 -8.80 -9.86
N ASP A 125 32.55 -9.69 -10.50
CA ASP A 125 33.08 -10.94 -11.07
C ASP A 125 32.90 -10.90 -12.61
N PRO A 126 33.92 -10.44 -13.35
CA PRO A 126 33.86 -10.31 -14.81
C PRO A 126 33.60 -11.64 -15.54
N ASP A 127 34.03 -12.77 -14.96
CA ASP A 127 33.79 -14.10 -15.53
C ASP A 127 32.36 -14.59 -15.21
N GLY A 128 31.82 -14.16 -14.07
CA GLY A 128 30.43 -14.36 -13.68
C GLY A 128 29.44 -13.53 -14.49
N GLU A 129 29.77 -12.29 -14.86
CA GLU A 129 28.91 -11.41 -15.67
C GLU A 129 28.58 -12.03 -17.04
N VAL A 130 29.57 -12.54 -17.78
CA VAL A 130 29.36 -13.14 -19.11
C VAL A 130 28.51 -14.43 -19.03
N LEU A 131 28.67 -15.24 -17.99
CA LEU A 131 27.84 -16.43 -17.73
C LEU A 131 26.42 -16.06 -17.25
N LEU A 132 26.28 -14.97 -16.47
CA LEU A 132 25.00 -14.43 -16.05
C LEU A 132 24.21 -13.89 -17.23
N GLU A 133 24.82 -13.14 -18.16
CA GLU A 133 24.15 -12.59 -19.35
C GLU A 133 23.48 -13.68 -20.23
N VAL A 134 24.07 -14.88 -20.27
CA VAL A 134 23.53 -16.01 -21.04
C VAL A 134 22.44 -16.74 -20.25
N SER A 135 22.45 -16.67 -18.92
CA SER A 135 21.45 -17.27 -18.03
C SER A 135 20.11 -16.53 -18.06
N SER A 136 19.01 -17.21 -17.72
CA SER A 136 17.73 -16.55 -17.52
C SER A 136 17.77 -15.50 -16.39
N LEU A 137 18.58 -15.73 -15.36
CA LEU A 137 18.71 -14.82 -14.22
C LEU A 137 19.42 -13.51 -14.58
N GLY A 138 20.45 -13.53 -15.43
CA GLY A 138 21.09 -12.29 -15.86
C GLY A 138 20.22 -11.49 -16.81
N LYS A 139 19.44 -12.14 -17.69
CA LYS A 139 18.41 -11.44 -18.49
C LYS A 139 17.36 -10.76 -17.61
N ASP A 140 16.92 -11.43 -16.56
CA ASP A 140 16.02 -10.85 -15.56
C ASP A 140 16.64 -9.64 -14.85
N ALA A 141 17.90 -9.76 -14.41
CA ALA A 141 18.63 -8.69 -13.76
C ALA A 141 18.81 -7.47 -14.69
N GLN A 142 19.20 -7.69 -15.94
CA GLN A 142 19.33 -6.62 -16.94
C GLN A 142 18.00 -5.90 -17.18
N ARG A 143 16.89 -6.65 -17.33
CA ARG A 143 15.54 -6.06 -17.49
C ARG A 143 15.16 -5.22 -16.28
N LEU A 144 15.41 -5.73 -15.07
CA LEU A 144 15.12 -5.04 -13.82
C LEU A 144 15.95 -3.75 -13.67
N HIS A 145 17.25 -3.80 -13.97
CA HIS A 145 18.16 -2.66 -13.92
C HIS A 145 17.81 -1.60 -14.96
N ALA A 146 17.45 -2.01 -16.18
CA ALA A 146 17.01 -1.10 -17.22
C ALA A 146 15.71 -0.38 -16.82
N TRP A 147 14.75 -1.13 -16.27
CA TRP A 147 13.51 -0.54 -15.72
C TRP A 147 13.81 0.43 -14.58
N ALA A 148 14.69 0.06 -13.64
CA ALA A 148 15.06 0.88 -12.49
C ALA A 148 15.69 2.24 -12.86
N LYS A 149 16.31 2.34 -14.04
CA LYS A 149 16.90 3.57 -14.59
C LYS A 149 15.90 4.45 -15.35
N THR A 150 14.65 3.99 -15.53
CA THR A 150 13.61 4.76 -16.24
C THR A 150 13.17 5.95 -15.38
N PRO A 151 13.19 7.19 -15.91
CA PRO A 151 12.74 8.36 -15.15
C PRO A 151 11.27 8.24 -14.71
N GLY A 152 11.00 8.57 -13.44
CA GLY A 152 9.64 8.65 -12.91
C GLY A 152 9.00 7.33 -12.48
N ILE A 153 9.74 6.21 -12.50
CA ILE A 153 9.22 4.96 -11.94
C ILE A 153 9.07 5.03 -10.41
N THR A 154 8.20 4.20 -9.88
CA THR A 154 7.94 4.08 -8.44
C THR A 154 9.00 3.25 -7.71
N GLY A 155 9.74 2.40 -8.44
CA GLY A 155 10.62 1.38 -7.88
C GLY A 155 9.88 0.26 -7.15
N ASP A 156 8.55 0.24 -7.19
CA ASP A 156 7.70 -0.78 -6.57
C ASP A 156 7.74 -2.08 -7.37
N ARG A 157 7.82 -3.21 -6.68
CA ARG A 157 7.81 -4.55 -7.27
C ARG A 157 6.63 -4.80 -8.20
N ASP A 158 5.47 -4.24 -7.86
CA ASP A 158 4.24 -4.48 -8.61
C ASP A 158 4.21 -3.77 -9.97
N ASP A 159 5.07 -2.75 -10.15
CA ASP A 159 5.28 -2.01 -11.40
C ASP A 159 6.51 -2.52 -12.18
N ALA A 160 7.30 -3.39 -11.56
CA ALA A 160 8.53 -3.94 -12.12
C ALA A 160 8.25 -5.05 -13.15
N PRO A 161 9.16 -5.30 -14.11
CA PRO A 161 9.09 -6.48 -14.95
C PRO A 161 9.09 -7.76 -14.11
N GLU A 162 8.37 -8.79 -14.57
CA GLU A 162 8.39 -10.09 -13.93
C GLU A 162 9.79 -10.71 -14.02
N VAL A 163 10.37 -11.00 -12.86
CA VAL A 163 11.71 -11.56 -12.68
C VAL A 163 11.71 -12.65 -11.62
N ASP A 164 12.69 -13.55 -11.69
CA ASP A 164 12.93 -14.57 -10.67
C ASP A 164 13.07 -13.91 -9.27
N ARG A 165 12.51 -14.58 -8.25
CA ARG A 165 12.54 -14.11 -6.86
C ARG A 165 13.98 -13.83 -6.37
N ARG A 166 14.96 -14.61 -6.81
CA ARG A 166 16.38 -14.42 -6.44
C ARG A 166 16.92 -13.11 -6.99
N VAL A 167 16.55 -12.74 -8.21
CA VAL A 167 16.95 -11.47 -8.83
C VAL A 167 16.33 -10.30 -8.05
N TRP A 168 15.05 -10.39 -7.66
CA TRP A 168 14.44 -9.37 -6.82
C TRP A 168 15.17 -9.24 -5.47
N LEU A 169 15.41 -10.36 -4.78
CA LEU A 169 16.10 -10.37 -3.48
C LEU A 169 17.53 -9.84 -3.55
N ALA A 170 18.23 -10.05 -4.67
CA ALA A 170 19.55 -9.48 -4.91
C ALA A 170 19.52 -7.95 -5.11
N ASN A 171 18.40 -7.38 -5.56
CA ASN A 171 18.26 -5.95 -5.88
C ASN A 171 17.34 -5.18 -4.90
N SER A 172 16.87 -5.83 -3.83
CA SER A 172 16.02 -5.25 -2.79
C SER A 172 16.58 -5.61 -1.41
N THR A 173 16.07 -4.96 -0.37
CA THR A 173 16.57 -5.09 1.01
C THR A 173 15.45 -5.36 2.00
N SER A 174 15.76 -6.04 3.09
CA SER A 174 14.82 -6.21 4.20
C SER A 174 14.81 -4.98 5.12
N GLY A 175 13.77 -4.86 5.96
CA GLY A 175 13.72 -3.82 6.99
C GLY A 175 14.89 -3.90 7.99
N ARG A 176 15.44 -5.09 8.22
CA ARG A 176 16.58 -5.33 9.13
C ARG A 176 17.93 -4.95 8.50
N GLU A 177 18.04 -5.05 7.18
CA GLU A 177 19.25 -4.71 6.42
C GLU A 177 19.32 -3.23 6.03
N CYS A 178 18.17 -2.57 5.91
CA CYS A 178 18.09 -1.18 5.47
C CYS A 178 18.68 -0.23 6.51
N VAL A 179 19.71 0.54 6.13
CA VAL A 179 20.38 1.52 7.00
C VAL A 179 19.61 2.83 7.22
N GLY A 180 18.44 2.97 6.56
CA GLY A 180 17.62 4.17 6.59
C GLY A 180 18.07 5.24 5.58
N ALA A 181 17.14 6.12 5.17
CA ALA A 181 17.39 7.12 4.14
C ALA A 181 18.49 8.13 4.55
N ASP A 182 18.56 8.49 5.83
CA ASP A 182 19.52 9.49 6.34
C ASP A 182 20.98 9.01 6.28
N ASN A 183 21.20 7.69 6.35
CA ASN A 183 22.55 7.09 6.30
C ASN A 183 22.88 6.46 4.94
N CYS A 184 21.90 6.35 4.04
CA CYS A 184 22.05 5.71 2.75
C CYS A 184 22.57 6.71 1.70
N ASN A 185 23.59 6.33 0.94
CA ASN A 185 24.14 7.16 -0.15
C ASN A 185 23.10 7.49 -1.24
N TYR A 186 22.05 6.68 -1.35
CA TYR A 186 20.94 6.87 -2.28
C TYR A 186 19.68 7.43 -1.59
N GLY A 187 19.76 7.93 -0.35
CA GLY A 187 18.62 8.35 0.46
C GLY A 187 17.64 9.28 -0.27
N SER A 188 18.16 10.31 -0.95
CA SER A 188 17.35 11.29 -1.73
C SER A 188 16.70 10.71 -2.99
N GLN A 189 17.20 9.58 -3.49
CA GLN A 189 16.69 8.86 -4.67
C GLN A 189 15.97 7.56 -4.27
N CYS A 190 15.86 7.27 -2.97
CA CYS A 190 15.35 6.01 -2.48
C CYS A 190 13.84 5.89 -2.73
N PHE A 191 13.45 4.92 -3.56
CA PHE A 191 12.06 4.65 -3.90
C PHE A 191 11.17 4.44 -2.67
N ALA A 192 11.63 3.63 -1.70
CA ALA A 192 10.89 3.39 -0.47
C ALA A 192 10.75 4.65 0.41
N ALA A 193 11.79 5.49 0.46
CA ALA A 193 11.76 6.74 1.22
C ALA A 193 10.80 7.76 0.57
N ASN A 194 10.84 7.87 -0.76
CA ASN A 194 9.93 8.72 -1.52
C ASN A 194 8.47 8.27 -1.39
N ALA A 195 8.21 6.96 -1.42
CA ALA A 195 6.89 6.41 -1.15
C ALA A 195 6.40 6.72 0.27
N LYS A 196 7.29 6.60 1.28
CA LYS A 196 6.98 6.97 2.67
C LYS A 196 6.65 8.46 2.79
N ALA A 197 7.45 9.34 2.18
CA ALA A 197 7.22 10.78 2.21
C ALA A 197 5.87 11.16 1.57
N LYS A 198 5.52 10.55 0.42
CA LYS A 198 4.20 10.74 -0.21
C LYS A 198 3.06 10.27 0.69
N ALA A 199 3.24 9.14 1.37
CA ALA A 199 2.26 8.61 2.31
C ALA A 199 2.08 9.49 3.56
N GLN A 200 3.13 10.15 4.03
CA GLN A 200 3.05 11.06 5.17
C GLN A 200 2.13 12.27 4.91
N SER A 201 2.00 12.74 3.67
CA SER A 201 1.15 13.87 3.30
C SER A 201 -0.23 13.48 2.77
N ALA A 202 -0.52 12.19 2.59
CA ALA A 202 -1.77 11.74 1.97
C ALA A 202 -2.95 11.75 2.96
N ASP A 203 -4.16 12.03 2.46
CA ASP A 203 -5.41 11.89 3.23
C ASP A 203 -5.70 10.41 3.53
N VAL A 204 -5.49 9.54 2.53
CA VAL A 204 -5.68 8.09 2.66
C VAL A 204 -4.41 7.35 2.28
N VAL A 205 -3.93 6.50 3.19
CA VAL A 205 -2.75 5.65 2.95
C VAL A 205 -3.21 4.21 2.86
N VAL A 206 -2.93 3.57 1.74
CA VAL A 206 -3.21 2.15 1.54
C VAL A 206 -1.94 1.35 1.80
N THR A 207 -2.03 0.40 2.73
CA THR A 207 -0.96 -0.52 3.11
C THR A 207 -1.47 -1.96 3.19
N ASN A 208 -0.61 -2.88 3.61
CA ASN A 208 -0.98 -4.28 3.84
C ASN A 208 -1.02 -4.63 5.34
N HIS A 209 -1.71 -5.72 5.65
CA HIS A 209 -1.81 -6.26 7.02
C HIS A 209 -0.45 -6.51 7.67
N THR A 210 0.52 -7.03 6.91
CA THR A 210 1.86 -7.35 7.43
C THR A 210 2.57 -6.14 7.97
N LEU A 211 2.58 -5.01 7.25
CA LEU A 211 3.27 -3.80 7.68
C LEU A 211 2.62 -3.17 8.91
N LEU A 212 1.28 -3.17 8.97
CA LEU A 212 0.53 -2.73 10.15
C LEU A 212 0.80 -3.62 11.36
N ALA A 213 0.84 -4.94 11.18
CA ALA A 213 1.14 -5.89 12.24
C ALA A 213 2.55 -5.70 12.81
N ILE A 214 3.56 -5.53 11.95
CA ILE A 214 4.94 -5.25 12.37
C ILE A 214 5.00 -3.98 13.21
N GLU A 215 4.38 -2.89 12.76
CA GLU A 215 4.37 -1.63 13.53
C GLU A 215 3.75 -1.81 14.92
N ILE A 216 2.62 -2.52 15.02
CA ILE A 216 1.93 -2.75 16.30
C ILE A 216 2.82 -3.57 17.24
N VAL A 217 3.50 -4.60 16.73
CA VAL A 217 4.30 -5.53 17.54
C VAL A 217 5.62 -4.89 17.96
N ASP A 218 6.33 -4.25 17.02
CA ASP A 218 7.62 -3.60 17.28
C ASP A 218 7.46 -2.30 18.09
N SER A 219 6.23 -1.80 18.25
CA SER A 219 5.93 -0.53 18.92
C SER A 219 6.74 0.65 18.35
N HIS A 220 7.09 0.58 17.07
CA HIS A 220 7.91 1.55 16.36
C HIS A 220 7.13 2.12 15.17
N PRO A 221 6.95 3.45 15.07
CA PRO A 221 6.13 4.06 14.03
C PRO A 221 6.80 3.93 12.65
N ILE A 222 6.28 3.04 11.80
CA ILE A 222 6.75 2.79 10.44
C ILE A 222 5.82 3.48 9.43
N LEU A 223 4.52 3.39 9.67
CA LEU A 223 3.42 3.97 8.92
C LEU A 223 3.17 5.43 9.34
N PRO A 224 2.54 6.25 8.48
CA PRO A 224 2.17 7.61 8.83
C PRO A 224 1.25 7.69 10.07
N GLU A 225 1.29 8.83 10.76
CA GLU A 225 0.27 9.18 11.75
C GLU A 225 -1.11 9.24 11.09
N ARG A 226 -2.12 8.72 11.78
CA ARG A 226 -3.50 8.63 11.29
C ARG A 226 -4.50 8.74 12.42
N ASP A 227 -5.71 9.16 12.08
CA ASP A 227 -6.85 9.26 13.00
C ASP A 227 -7.63 7.94 13.09
N ALA A 228 -7.61 7.13 12.03
CA ALA A 228 -8.34 5.88 11.96
C ALA A 228 -7.62 4.83 11.12
N VAL A 229 -7.94 3.57 11.40
CA VAL A 229 -7.49 2.40 10.63
C VAL A 229 -8.71 1.62 10.17
N ILE A 230 -8.75 1.30 8.88
CA ILE A 230 -9.71 0.40 8.27
C ILE A 230 -8.96 -0.90 7.92
N LEU A 231 -9.43 -2.02 8.46
CA LEU A 231 -8.92 -3.36 8.15
C LEU A 231 -9.85 -4.03 7.13
N ASP A 232 -9.39 -4.18 5.89
CA ASP A 232 -10.14 -4.89 4.85
C ASP A 232 -9.80 -6.38 4.88
N GLU A 233 -10.82 -7.23 4.74
CA GLU A 233 -10.70 -8.68 4.97
C GLU A 233 -10.06 -9.01 6.33
N ALA A 234 -10.53 -8.33 7.39
CA ALA A 234 -9.97 -8.40 8.75
C ALA A 234 -9.83 -9.83 9.32
N HIS A 235 -10.57 -10.81 8.78
CA HIS A 235 -10.43 -12.21 9.16
C HIS A 235 -9.02 -12.78 8.85
N GLU A 236 -8.33 -12.25 7.83
CA GLU A 236 -6.96 -12.62 7.48
C GLU A 236 -5.92 -11.97 8.41
N PHE A 237 -6.29 -10.97 9.21
CA PHE A 237 -5.33 -10.15 9.96
C PHE A 237 -4.56 -10.94 11.01
N MET A 238 -5.22 -11.87 11.70
CA MET A 238 -4.58 -12.71 12.74
C MET A 238 -3.47 -13.58 12.15
N ASP A 239 -3.74 -14.27 11.04
CA ASP A 239 -2.77 -15.14 10.39
C ASP A 239 -1.59 -14.33 9.83
N ARG A 240 -1.88 -13.16 9.22
CA ARG A 240 -0.86 -12.24 8.72
C ARG A 240 0.02 -11.69 9.85
N THR A 241 -0.56 -11.40 11.00
CA THR A 241 0.17 -10.93 12.18
C THR A 241 1.11 -12.03 12.68
N THR A 242 0.62 -13.25 12.84
CA THR A 242 1.41 -14.40 13.28
C THR A 242 2.62 -14.63 12.36
N GLN A 243 2.40 -14.63 11.04
CA GLN A 243 3.47 -14.77 10.06
C GLN A 243 4.50 -13.64 10.14
N ALA A 244 4.04 -12.40 10.32
CA ALA A 244 4.90 -11.22 10.34
C ALA A 244 5.89 -11.20 11.52
N VAL A 245 5.50 -11.78 12.66
CA VAL A 245 6.29 -11.82 13.90
C VAL A 245 7.04 -13.13 14.10
N THR A 246 6.81 -14.12 13.24
CA THR A 246 7.49 -15.42 13.33
C THR A 246 8.94 -15.26 12.91
N GLU A 247 9.87 -15.64 13.80
CA GLU A 247 11.29 -15.73 13.49
C GLU A 247 11.69 -17.18 13.26
N GLU A 248 12.44 -17.43 12.19
CA GLU A 248 13.04 -18.73 11.91
C GLU A 248 14.53 -18.72 12.28
N LEU A 249 14.92 -19.61 13.19
CA LEU A 249 16.32 -19.89 13.51
C LEU A 249 16.83 -21.01 12.60
N THR A 250 17.80 -20.69 11.76
CA THR A 250 18.51 -21.68 10.93
C THR A 250 19.96 -21.74 11.33
N SER A 251 20.65 -22.86 11.06
CA SER A 251 22.07 -23.03 11.39
C SER A 251 23.00 -22.00 10.74
N ALA A 252 22.56 -21.31 9.69
CA ALA A 252 23.28 -20.20 9.06
C ALA A 252 22.98 -18.81 9.69
N ARG A 253 22.09 -18.75 10.68
CA ARG A 253 21.60 -17.53 11.36
C ARG A 253 21.78 -17.57 12.88
N VAL A 254 22.56 -18.51 13.41
CA VAL A 254 23.00 -18.56 14.82
C VAL A 254 24.41 -18.02 14.94
#